data_AF-A0A355IBT3-F1
#
_entry.id   AF-A0A355IBT3-F1
#
_cell.length_a   1.000
_cell.length_b   1.000
_cell.length_c   1.000
_cell.angle_alpha   90.00
_cell.angle_beta   90.00
_cell.angle_gamma   90.00
#
_symmetry.space_group_name_H-M   'P 1'
#
loop_
_entity.id
_entity.type
_entity.pdbx_description
1 polymer ?
#
loop_
_entity_poly.entity_id
_entity_poly.type
_entity_poly.pdbx_seq_one_letter_code
_entity_poly.pdbx_strand_id
1 'polypeptide(L)'
;MLSQIHLGGMQLLVLSAHAKVNLCLDVLKRRPDGYHEVDMILQSIDLADEVMLEQIGIESIELGGALAGTPCGPENLVWKAAMLLASHAEACGRGGGGGR
;
A
#
# COMPACT_ATOMS: atom_id res chain seq x y z
N MET A 1 3.45 -13.67 -5.91
CA MET A 1 2.90 -14.18 -7.21
C MET A 1 1.86 -13.17 -7.65
N LEU A 2 1.96 -12.59 -8.85
CA LEU A 2 0.92 -11.69 -9.36
C LEU A 2 -0.19 -12.54 -9.96
N SER A 3 -1.42 -12.38 -9.50
CA SER A 3 -2.59 -12.99 -10.14
C SER A 3 -3.61 -11.90 -10.49
N GLN A 4 -4.08 -11.96 -11.74
CA GLN A 4 -5.23 -11.20 -12.21
C GLN A 4 -6.39 -12.17 -12.39
N ILE A 5 -7.52 -11.90 -11.72
CA ILE A 5 -8.73 -12.70 -11.84
C ILE A 5 -9.80 -11.84 -12.51
N HIS A 6 -10.43 -12.37 -13.56
CA HIS A 6 -11.53 -11.72 -14.27
C HIS A 6 -12.85 -12.44 -13.93
N LEU A 7 -13.73 -11.78 -13.19
CA LEU A 7 -15.07 -12.28 -12.84
C LEU A 7 -16.11 -11.28 -13.36
N GLY A 8 -16.87 -11.66 -14.40
CA GLY A 8 -18.08 -10.93 -14.80
C GLY A 8 -17.93 -9.43 -15.12
N GLY A 9 -16.73 -8.96 -15.49
CA GLY A 9 -16.45 -7.54 -15.79
C GLY A 9 -15.66 -6.80 -14.69
N MET A 10 -15.47 -7.41 -13.51
CA MET A 10 -14.65 -6.86 -12.43
C MET A 10 -13.20 -7.34 -12.59
N GLN A 11 -12.25 -6.40 -12.59
CA GLN A 11 -10.82 -6.68 -12.58
C GLN A 11 -10.30 -6.64 -11.14
N LEU A 12 -9.84 -7.79 -10.67
CA LEU A 12 -9.22 -7.94 -9.36
C LEU A 12 -7.72 -8.18 -9.53
N LEU A 13 -6.91 -7.32 -8.93
CA LEU A 13 -5.46 -7.47 -8.85
C LEU A 13 -5.08 -7.90 -7.43
N VAL A 14 -4.37 -9.03 -7.32
CA VAL A 14 -3.87 -9.53 -6.03
C VAL A 14 -2.35 -9.45 -6.00
N LEU A 15 -1.83 -8.88 -4.92
CA LEU A 15 -0.41 -8.58 -4.68
C LEU A 15 0.02 -9.15 -3.33
N SER A 16 1.26 -9.63 -3.23
CA SER A 16 1.84 -10.05 -1.95
C SER A 16 2.72 -8.94 -1.37
N ALA A 17 2.40 -8.47 -0.16
CA ALA A 17 3.19 -7.51 0.61
C ALA A 17 4.02 -8.27 1.68
N HIS A 18 5.25 -8.62 1.31
CA HIS A 18 6.14 -9.41 2.17
C HIS A 18 6.54 -8.64 3.44
N ALA A 19 6.45 -9.32 4.58
CA ALA A 19 6.95 -8.84 5.86
C ALA A 19 8.48 -8.80 5.86
N LYS A 20 9.04 -8.07 6.82
CA LYS A 20 10.48 -7.97 7.04
C LYS A 20 10.86 -8.29 8.47
N VAL A 21 12.10 -8.72 8.64
CA VAL A 21 12.79 -8.77 9.93
C VAL A 21 14.06 -7.91 9.86
N ASN A 22 14.45 -7.34 11.00
CA ASN A 22 15.76 -6.70 11.15
C ASN A 22 16.74 -7.75 11.67
N LEU A 23 17.73 -8.15 10.86
CA LEU A 23 18.76 -9.11 11.30
C LEU A 23 19.80 -8.44 12.21
N CYS A 24 20.05 -7.15 11.99
CA CYS A 24 20.72 -6.26 12.93
C CYS A 24 20.04 -4.90 12.95
N LEU A 25 20.18 -4.18 14.06
CA LEU A 25 19.66 -2.84 14.25
C LEU A 25 20.52 -2.10 15.27
N ASP A 26 21.25 -1.10 14.81
CA ASP A 26 22.02 -0.17 15.62
C ASP A 26 21.38 1.21 15.60
N VAL A 27 21.15 1.79 16.77
CA VAL A 27 20.62 3.15 16.91
C VAL A 27 21.78 4.11 17.15
N LEU A 28 22.11 4.93 16.15
CA LEU A 28 23.33 5.73 16.13
C LEU A 28 23.18 7.02 16.94
N LYS A 29 22.12 7.80 16.70
CA LYS A 29 21.82 9.04 17.44
C LYS A 29 20.39 9.49 17.25
N ARG A 30 19.92 10.32 18.17
CA ARG A 30 18.64 11.04 18.02
C ARG A 30 18.80 12.24 17.09
N ARG A 31 17.81 12.46 16.22
CA ARG A 31 17.72 13.56 15.27
C ARG A 31 16.90 14.74 15.83
N PRO A 32 17.08 15.97 15.31
CA PRO A 32 16.30 17.14 15.74
C PRO A 32 14.80 17.05 15.47
N ASP A 33 14.38 16.24 14.49
CA ASP A 33 12.98 15.99 14.14
C ASP A 33 12.27 14.97 15.06
N GLY A 34 12.97 14.49 16.09
CA GLY A 34 12.43 13.54 17.06
C GLY A 34 12.62 12.07 16.71
N TYR A 35 13.13 11.75 15.51
CA TYR A 35 13.46 10.37 15.10
C TYR A 35 14.89 9.97 15.49
N HIS A 36 15.30 8.75 15.15
CA HIS A 36 16.67 8.27 15.34
C HIS A 36 17.32 7.94 13.99
N GLU A 37 18.60 8.23 13.88
CA GLU A 37 19.46 7.66 12.83
C GLU A 37 19.80 6.23 13.23
N VAL A 38 19.61 5.31 12.29
CA VAL A 38 19.71 3.86 12.52
C VAL A 38 20.50 3.21 11.38
N ASP A 39 21.29 2.20 11.70
CA ASP A 39 21.96 1.30 10.75
C ASP A 39 21.37 -0.11 10.90
N MET A 40 20.99 -0.74 9.79
CA MET A 40 20.17 -1.95 9.79
C MET A 40 20.44 -2.85 8.59
N ILE A 41 20.42 -4.17 8.82
CA ILE A 41 20.25 -5.18 7.78
C ILE A 41 18.80 -5.67 7.80
N LEU A 42 18.05 -5.30 6.78
CA LEU A 42 16.66 -5.71 6.56
C LEU A 42 16.60 -6.95 5.67
N GLN A 43 15.82 -7.94 6.07
CA GLN A 43 15.54 -9.13 5.25
C GLN A 43 14.04 -9.30 5.08
N SER A 44 13.58 -9.33 3.83
CA SER A 44 12.23 -9.76 3.48
C SER A 44 12.08 -11.27 3.68
N ILE A 45 10.93 -11.70 4.17
CA ILE A 45 10.63 -13.12 4.41
C ILE A 45 9.36 -13.54 3.66
N ASP A 46 9.11 -14.85 3.60
CA ASP A 46 7.97 -15.40 2.85
C ASP A 46 6.61 -15.10 3.48
N LEU A 47 6.56 -14.75 4.77
CA LEU A 47 5.33 -14.27 5.41
C LEU A 47 4.90 -12.95 4.76
N ALA A 48 3.66 -12.87 4.27
CA ALA A 48 3.16 -11.72 3.54
C ALA A 48 1.67 -11.49 3.81
N ASP A 49 1.25 -10.24 3.68
CA ASP A 49 -0.17 -9.88 3.54
C ASP A 49 -0.57 -9.97 2.07
N GLU A 50 -1.79 -10.40 1.78
CA GLU A 50 -2.38 -10.30 0.43
C GLU A 50 -3.16 -9.01 0.30
N VAL A 51 -2.70 -8.14 -0.61
CA VAL A 51 -3.36 -6.88 -0.94
C VAL A 51 -4.19 -7.07 -2.20
N MET A 52 -5.49 -6.92 -2.05
CA MET A 52 -6.46 -7.05 -3.13
C MET A 52 -6.91 -5.66 -3.56
N LEU A 53 -6.77 -5.35 -4.84
CA LEU A 53 -7.17 -4.09 -5.44
C LEU A 53 -8.26 -4.35 -6.46
N GLU A 54 -9.35 -3.62 -6.31
CA GLU A 54 -10.49 -3.66 -7.20
C GLU A 54 -10.82 -2.23 -7.63
N GLN A 55 -11.09 -2.05 -8.92
CA GLN A 55 -11.59 -0.78 -9.41
C GLN A 55 -13.07 -0.64 -9.04
N ILE A 56 -13.38 0.37 -8.23
CA ILE A 56 -14.75 0.78 -7.95
C ILE A 56 -15.15 1.90 -8.91
N GLY A 57 -16.39 1.89 -9.39
CA GLY A 57 -16.90 2.82 -10.42
C GLY A 57 -17.12 4.26 -9.94
N ILE A 58 -16.47 4.67 -8.86
CA ILE A 58 -16.60 5.98 -8.22
C ILE A 58 -15.22 6.51 -7.85
N GLU A 59 -15.08 7.83 -7.77
CA GLU A 59 -13.85 8.51 -7.33
C GLU A 59 -13.73 8.49 -5.80
N SER A 60 -13.59 7.29 -5.22
CA SER A 60 -13.38 7.11 -3.79
C SER A 60 -12.33 6.02 -3.53
N ILE A 61 -11.84 5.98 -2.30
CA ILE A 61 -10.96 4.90 -1.81
C ILE A 61 -11.67 4.26 -0.64
N GLU A 62 -12.03 2.99 -0.82
CA GLU A 62 -12.65 2.16 0.20
C GLU A 62 -11.66 1.07 0.64
N LEU A 63 -11.53 0.89 1.95
CA LEU A 63 -10.73 -0.19 2.53
C LEU A 63 -11.64 -1.20 3.22
N GLY A 64 -11.52 -2.46 2.82
CA GLY A 64 -12.16 -3.61 3.46
C GLY A 64 -11.13 -4.56 4.09
N GLY A 65 -11.60 -5.57 4.82
CA GLY A 65 -10.75 -6.68 5.27
C GLY A 65 -9.72 -6.33 6.36
N ALA A 66 -9.82 -5.17 6.99
CA ALA A 66 -8.90 -4.76 8.06
C ALA A 66 -8.98 -5.75 9.24
N LEU A 67 -7.81 -6.24 9.69
CA LEU A 67 -7.70 -7.00 10.94
C LEU A 67 -8.27 -6.17 12.10
N ALA A 68 -8.88 -6.84 13.08
CA ALA A 68 -9.44 -6.19 14.26
C ALA A 68 -8.44 -5.21 14.89
N GLY A 69 -8.84 -3.94 15.02
CA GLY A 69 -8.00 -2.87 15.56
C GLY A 69 -7.18 -2.10 14.52
N THR A 70 -7.22 -2.49 13.25
CA THR A 70 -6.62 -1.70 12.17
C THR A 70 -7.63 -0.67 11.67
N PRO A 71 -7.25 0.61 11.58
CA PRO A 71 -8.17 1.61 11.08
C PRO A 71 -8.48 1.43 9.59
N CYS A 72 -9.65 1.88 9.12
CA CYS A 72 -10.08 1.72 7.72
C CYS A 72 -10.09 3.03 6.93
N GLY A 73 -9.74 4.15 7.55
CA GLY A 73 -9.83 5.49 6.97
C GLY A 73 -8.46 6.13 6.70
N PRO A 74 -8.42 7.49 6.60
CA PRO A 74 -7.22 8.25 6.25
C PRO A 74 -6.03 8.07 7.18
N GLU A 75 -6.22 7.52 8.37
CA GLU A 75 -5.17 7.16 9.31
C GLU A 75 -4.40 5.89 8.90
N ASN A 76 -5.00 5.02 8.08
CA ASN A 76 -4.37 3.81 7.54
C ASN A 76 -3.33 4.14 6.46
N LEU A 77 -2.15 3.53 6.52
CA LEU A 77 -1.08 3.74 5.54
C LEU A 77 -1.44 3.25 4.13
N VAL A 78 -2.25 2.20 4.00
CA VAL A 78 -2.75 1.72 2.70
C VAL A 78 -3.65 2.78 2.07
N TRP A 79 -4.54 3.40 2.86
CA TRP A 79 -5.40 4.48 2.37
C TRP A 79 -4.57 5.66 1.86
N LYS A 80 -3.59 6.11 2.66
CA LYS A 80 -2.68 7.21 2.29
C LYS A 80 -1.89 6.89 1.02
N ALA A 81 -1.40 5.66 0.88
CA ALA A 81 -0.67 5.21 -0.30
C ALA A 81 -1.54 5.23 -1.55
N ALA A 82 -2.79 4.74 -1.46
CA ALA A 82 -3.74 4.78 -2.57
C ALA A 82 -4.07 6.22 -3.01
N MET A 83 -4.27 7.13 -2.06
CA MET A 83 -4.51 8.55 -2.35
C MET A 83 -3.30 9.20 -3.06
N LEU A 84 -2.08 8.98 -2.55
CA LEU A 84 -0.87 9.51 -3.19
C LEU A 84 -0.65 8.95 -4.60
N LEU A 85 -0.95 7.66 -4.82
CA LEU A 85 -0.86 7.04 -6.12
C LEU A 85 -1.88 7.62 -7.11
N ALA A 86 -3.12 7.86 -6.68
CA ALA A 86 -4.15 8.50 -7.49
C ALA A 86 -3.72 9.91 -7.91
N SER A 87 -3.29 10.75 -6.95
CA SER A 87 -2.79 12.10 -7.24
C SER A 87 -1.58 12.10 -8.17
N HIS A 88 -0.67 11.11 -8.03
CA HIS A 88 0.47 10.98 -8.92
C HIS A 88 0.07 10.58 -10.36
N ALA A 89 -0.88 9.66 -10.50
CA ALA A 89 -1.38 9.22 -11.81
C ALA A 89 -2.05 10.36 -12.60
N GLU A 90 -2.84 11.19 -11.91
CA GLU A 90 -3.43 12.42 -12.46
C GLU A 90 -2.36 13.40 -12.95
N ALA A 91 -1.36 13.68 -12.10
CA ALA A 91 -0.28 14.63 -12.43
C ALA A 91 0.59 14.16 -13.60
N CYS A 92 0.78 12.85 -13.78
CA CYS A 92 1.55 12.28 -14.88
C CYS A 92 0.76 12.16 -16.21
N GLY A 93 -0.47 12.69 -16.29
CA GLY A 93 -1.25 12.71 -17.52
C GLY A 93 -1.80 11.35 -17.94
N ARG A 94 -1.73 10.33 -17.07
CA ARG A 94 -2.53 9.11 -17.22
C ARG A 94 -3.90 9.33 -16.59
N GLY A 95 -4.57 10.40 -17.01
CA GLY A 95 -6.00 10.54 -16.86
C GLY A 95 -6.64 9.48 -17.76
N GLY A 96 -6.96 8.33 -17.19
CA GLY A 96 -7.75 7.30 -17.85
C GLY A 96 -9.15 7.86 -18.12
N GLY A 97 -9.37 8.34 -19.35
CA GLY A 97 -10.68 8.32 -19.98
C GLY A 97 -11.60 9.50 -19.69
N GLY A 98 -11.33 10.64 -20.32
CA GLY A 98 -12.42 11.40 -20.91
C GLY A 98 -13.09 10.55 -22.00
N GLY A 99 -14.32 10.10 -21.74
CA GLY A 99 -15.11 9.31 -22.67
C GLY A 99 -16.53 9.18 -22.12
N ARG A 100 -17.46 9.85 -22.79
CA ARG A 100 -18.92 9.77 -22.65
C ARG A 100 -19.44 8.34 -22.51
#